data_AF-A0A132NKF9-F1
#
_entry.id   AF-A0A132NKF9-F1
#
_cell.length_a   1.000
_cell.length_b   1.000
_cell.length_c   1.000
_cell.angle_alpha   90.00
_cell.angle_beta   90.00
_cell.angle_gamma   90.00
#
_symmetry.space_group_name_H-M   'P 1'
#
loop_
_entity.id
_entity.type
_entity.pdbx_description
1 polymer ?
#
loop_
_entity_poly.entity_id
_entity_poly.type
_entity_poly.pdbx_seq_one_letter_code
_entity_poly.pdbx_strand_id
1 'polypeptide(L)'
;MWALAGAQGVLYTSLLLAGTAQADETVQLTAGLFLLGLGWSGCLVAGSTLLSESVPIGVRAGAQGASDLVMGVCGATGGAFAGLVVGLAGYGGLNASAGVVLTLLTALTIGTACRK
;
A
#
# COMPACT_ATOMS: atom_id res chain seq x y z
N MET A 1 13.73 -6.30 5.05
CA MET A 1 13.32 -6.69 3.67
C MET A 1 12.26 -7.79 3.67
N TRP A 2 12.46 -8.92 4.36
CA TRP A 2 11.47 -10.01 4.45
C TRP A 2 10.09 -9.58 4.99
N ALA A 3 10.07 -8.76 6.06
CA ALA A 3 8.82 -8.23 6.61
C ALA A 3 8.03 -7.37 5.61
N LEU A 4 8.73 -6.57 4.80
CA LEU A 4 8.10 -5.74 3.76
C LEU A 4 7.51 -6.60 2.63
N ALA A 5 8.25 -7.63 2.19
CA ALA A 5 7.77 -8.56 1.18
C ALA A 5 6.54 -9.36 1.67
N GLY A 6 6.54 -9.78 2.93
CA GLY A 6 5.38 -10.42 3.55
C GLY A 6 4.15 -9.52 3.56
N ALA A 7 4.31 -8.26 3.96
CA ALA A 7 3.23 -7.27 3.94
C ALA A 7 2.68 -6.99 2.52
N GLN A 8 3.56 -6.89 1.52
CA GLN A 8 3.16 -6.78 0.12
C GLN A 8 2.37 -8.01 -0.36
N GLY A 9 2.77 -9.21 0.04
CA GLY A 9 2.03 -10.45 -0.24
C GLY A 9 0.60 -10.41 0.30
N VAL A 10 0.41 -9.89 1.51
CA VAL A 10 -0.93 -9.69 2.11
C VAL A 10 -1.74 -8.63 1.34
N LEU A 11 -1.10 -7.58 0.83
CA LEU A 11 -1.78 -6.59 -0.01
C LEU A 11 -2.23 -7.19 -1.35
N TYR A 12 -1.46 -8.09 -1.96
CA TYR A 12 -1.89 -8.79 -3.17
C TYR A 12 -3.09 -9.71 -2.91
N THR A 13 -3.13 -10.43 -1.79
CA THR A 13 -4.28 -11.28 -1.46
C THR A 13 -5.53 -10.44 -1.20
N SER A 14 -5.38 -9.30 -0.52
CA SER A 14 -6.45 -8.31 -0.36
C SER A 14 -6.96 -7.80 -1.71
N LEU A 15 -6.07 -7.41 -2.62
CA LEU A 15 -6.40 -6.91 -3.96
C LEU A 15 -7.18 -7.95 -4.79
N LEU A 16 -6.80 -9.22 -4.69
CA LEU A 16 -7.50 -10.30 -5.37
C LEU A 16 -8.89 -10.52 -4.77
N LEU A 17 -9.01 -10.54 -3.44
CA LEU A 17 -10.28 -10.75 -2.76
C LEU A 17 -11.26 -9.60 -3.00
N ALA A 18 -10.80 -8.35 -2.82
CA ALA A 18 -11.63 -7.16 -3.01
C ALA A 18 -11.96 -6.92 -4.49
N GLY A 19 -11.02 -7.22 -5.40
CA GLY A 19 -11.21 -7.05 -6.84
C GLY A 19 -12.12 -8.07 -7.50
N THR A 20 -12.27 -9.26 -6.90
CA THR A 20 -13.14 -10.33 -7.43
C THR A 20 -14.49 -10.42 -6.70
N ALA A 21 -14.68 -9.64 -5.63
CA ALA A 21 -15.95 -9.59 -4.92
C ALA A 21 -17.06 -9.01 -5.81
N GLN A 22 -18.18 -9.73 -5.89
CA GLN A 22 -19.41 -9.23 -6.52
C GLN A 22 -20.13 -8.25 -5.56
N ALA A 23 -21.03 -7.43 -6.10
CA ALA A 23 -21.69 -6.36 -5.32
C ALA A 23 -22.47 -6.86 -4.09
N ASP A 24 -22.99 -8.09 -4.10
CA ASP A 24 -23.70 -8.70 -2.97
C ASP A 24 -22.77 -9.51 -2.02
N GLU A 25 -21.52 -9.77 -2.40
CA GLU A 25 -20.56 -10.60 -1.67
C GLU A 25 -19.86 -9.83 -0.54
N THR A 26 -20.65 -9.40 0.45
CA THR A 26 -20.20 -8.58 1.58
C THR A 26 -19.10 -9.27 2.41
N VAL A 27 -19.15 -10.60 2.53
CA VAL A 27 -18.16 -11.38 3.30
C VAL A 27 -16.79 -11.34 2.62
N GLN A 28 -16.74 -11.54 1.32
CA GLN A 28 -15.50 -11.50 0.55
C GLN A 28 -14.87 -10.11 0.56
N LEU A 29 -15.69 -9.07 0.38
CA LEU A 29 -15.24 -7.67 0.47
C LEU A 29 -14.67 -7.35 1.86
N THR A 30 -15.35 -7.80 2.92
CA THR A 30 -14.90 -7.60 4.31
C THR A 30 -13.57 -8.29 4.59
N ALA A 31 -13.40 -9.54 4.12
CA ALA A 31 -12.13 -10.26 4.23
C ALA A 31 -11.01 -9.53 3.47
N GLY A 32 -11.30 -9.02 2.27
CA GLY A 32 -10.37 -8.21 1.49
C GLY A 32 -9.94 -6.94 2.23
N LEU A 33 -10.88 -6.19 2.79
CA LEU A 33 -10.61 -4.96 3.55
C LEU A 33 -9.87 -5.22 4.87
N PHE A 34 -10.15 -6.33 5.53
CA PHE A 34 -9.41 -6.76 6.72
C PHE A 34 -7.93 -7.02 6.39
N LEU A 35 -7.68 -7.79 5.32
CA LEU A 35 -6.32 -8.04 4.84
C LEU A 35 -5.63 -6.77 4.35
N LEU A 36 -6.38 -5.84 3.75
CA LEU A 36 -5.85 -4.53 3.35
C LEU A 36 -5.25 -3.80 4.56
N GLY A 37 -5.99 -3.77 5.68
CA GLY A 37 -5.53 -3.15 6.93
C GLY A 37 -4.31 -3.85 7.52
N LEU A 38 -4.26 -5.19 7.48
CA LEU A 38 -3.10 -5.96 7.94
C LEU A 38 -1.85 -5.72 7.09
N GLY A 39 -1.99 -5.78 5.77
CA GLY A 39 -0.89 -5.53 4.83
C GLY A 39 -0.38 -4.10 4.94
N TRP A 40 -1.27 -3.12 5.04
CA TRP A 40 -0.94 -1.71 5.24
C TRP A 40 -0.12 -1.50 6.53
N SER A 41 -0.58 -2.06 7.64
CA SER A 41 0.11 -1.96 8.94
C SER A 41 1.50 -2.59 8.88
N GLY A 42 1.63 -3.76 8.25
CA GLY A 42 2.93 -4.41 8.04
C GLY A 42 3.89 -3.58 7.19
N CYS A 43 3.38 -2.94 6.12
CA CYS A 43 4.17 -2.04 5.28
C CYS A 43 4.65 -0.81 6.07
N LEU A 44 3.80 -0.20 6.91
CA LEU A 44 4.19 0.94 7.74
C LEU A 44 5.26 0.58 8.75
N VAL A 45 5.11 -0.54 9.46
CA VAL A 45 6.11 -1.00 10.44
C VAL A 45 7.44 -1.27 9.74
N ALA A 46 7.42 -2.09 8.68
CA ALA A 46 8.65 -2.43 7.95
C ALA A 46 9.29 -1.22 7.27
N GLY A 47 8.50 -0.31 6.71
CA GLY A 47 8.96 0.93 6.08
C GLY A 47 9.60 1.89 7.07
N SER A 48 8.98 2.09 8.24
CA SER A 48 9.50 2.96 9.29
C SER A 48 10.82 2.43 9.87
N THR A 49 10.97 1.10 9.98
CA THR A 49 12.25 0.48 10.33
C THR A 49 13.32 0.77 9.29
N LEU A 50 13.03 0.54 8.00
CA LEU A 50 13.98 0.82 6.91
C LEU A 50 14.39 2.29 6.85
N LEU A 51 13.44 3.20 7.05
CA LEU A 51 13.70 4.64 7.09
C LEU A 51 14.60 5.01 8.27
N SER A 52 14.31 4.50 9.46
CA SER A 52 15.10 4.74 10.66
C SER A 52 16.53 4.19 10.57
N GLU A 53 16.73 3.06 9.89
CA GLU A 53 18.05 2.50 9.61
C GLU A 53 18.85 3.31 8.58
N SER A 54 18.16 4.04 7.69
CA SER A 54 18.78 4.80 6.60
C SER A 54 19.23 6.21 7.01
N VAL A 55 18.91 6.65 8.23
CA VAL A 55 19.23 8.00 8.72
C VAL A 55 19.85 7.99 10.13
N PRO A 56 20.72 8.98 10.44
CA PRO A 56 21.28 9.14 11.79
C PRO A 56 20.19 9.37 12.86
N ILE A 57 20.44 8.93 14.10
CA ILE A 57 19.48 8.99 15.21
C ILE A 57 18.89 10.39 15.41
N GLY A 58 19.72 11.43 15.34
CA GLY A 58 19.30 12.82 15.58
C GLY A 58 18.25 13.37 14.61
N VAL A 59 18.07 12.76 13.43
CA VAL A 59 17.11 13.20 12.41
C VAL A 59 15.97 12.21 12.17
N ARG A 60 15.93 11.07 12.88
CA ARG A 60 14.89 10.03 12.69
C ARG A 60 13.47 10.56 12.88
N ALA A 61 13.22 11.36 13.90
CA ALA A 61 11.91 11.94 14.15
C ALA A 61 11.47 12.87 13.00
N GLY A 62 12.39 13.68 12.48
CA GLY A 62 12.12 14.56 11.32
C GLY A 62 11.88 13.75 10.04
N ALA A 63 12.67 12.71 9.80
CA ALA A 63 12.48 11.81 8.66
C ALA A 63 11.13 11.07 8.72
N GLN A 64 10.73 10.58 9.89
CA GLN A 64 9.43 9.95 10.08
C GLN A 64 8.29 10.94 9.86
N GLY A 65 8.39 12.15 10.43
CA GLY A 65 7.38 13.19 10.21
C GLY A 65 7.25 13.62 8.75
N ALA A 66 8.37 13.68 8.01
CA ALA A 66 8.34 13.93 6.57
C ALA A 66 7.66 12.78 5.81
N SER A 67 7.96 11.52 6.18
CA SER A 67 7.30 10.33 5.63
C SER A 67 5.79 10.36 5.89
N ASP A 68 5.36 10.69 7.10
CA ASP A 68 3.95 10.77 7.47
C ASP A 68 3.23 11.91 6.74
N LEU A 69 3.90 13.06 6.55
CA LEU A 69 3.38 14.17 5.76
C LEU A 69 3.18 13.76 4.30
N VAL A 70 4.19 13.13 3.68
CA VAL A 70 4.10 12.63 2.29
C VAL A 70 2.98 11.61 2.18
N MET A 71 2.88 10.67 3.12
CA MET A 71 1.79 9.70 3.17
C MET A 71 0.43 10.39 3.25
N GLY A 72 0.28 11.39 4.12
CA GLY A 72 -0.97 12.15 4.27
C GLY A 72 -1.36 12.91 3.00
N VAL A 73 -0.40 13.58 2.36
CA VAL A 73 -0.62 14.29 1.10
C VAL A 73 -1.02 13.33 -0.03
N CYS A 74 -0.31 12.21 -0.16
CA CYS A 74 -0.63 11.15 -1.12
C CYS A 74 -2.01 10.54 -0.85
N GLY A 75 -2.37 10.33 0.42
CA GLY A 75 -3.68 9.85 0.83
C GLY A 75 -4.80 10.82 0.47
N ALA A 76 -4.61 12.12 0.74
CA ALA A 76 -5.58 13.16 0.42
C ALA A 76 -5.78 13.31 -1.09
N THR A 77 -4.70 13.39 -1.87
CA THR A 77 -4.79 13.46 -3.33
C THR A 77 -5.34 12.16 -3.92
N GLY A 78 -4.85 11.01 -3.48
CA GLY A 78 -5.35 9.70 -3.91
C GLY A 78 -6.84 9.53 -3.64
N GLY A 79 -7.33 9.94 -2.46
CA GLY A 79 -8.75 9.94 -2.12
C GLY A 79 -9.58 10.87 -3.00
N ALA A 80 -9.06 12.08 -3.29
CA ALA A 80 -9.72 13.02 -4.21
C ALA A 80 -9.84 12.46 -5.63
N PHE A 81 -8.80 11.79 -6.13
CA PHE A 81 -8.82 11.14 -7.45
C PHE A 81 -9.62 9.82 -7.47
N ALA A 82 -9.68 9.09 -6.36
CA ALA A 82 -10.39 7.81 -6.29
C ALA A 82 -11.86 7.94 -6.68
N GLY A 83 -12.54 9.00 -6.23
CA GLY A 83 -13.93 9.28 -6.62
C GLY A 83 -14.10 9.48 -8.13
N LEU A 84 -13.16 10.18 -8.77
CA LEU A 84 -13.16 10.37 -10.23
C LEU A 84 -12.92 9.05 -10.96
N VAL A 85 -11.99 8.22 -10.48
CA VAL A 85 -11.71 6.90 -11.07
C VAL A 85 -12.92 5.99 -10.94
N VAL A 86 -13.58 5.95 -9.78
CA VAL A 86 -14.82 5.16 -9.61
C VAL A 86 -15.94 5.68 -10.50
N GLY A 87 -16.08 6.99 -10.66
CA GLY A 87 -17.08 7.60 -11.55
C GLY A 87 -16.88 7.28 -13.03
N LEU A 88 -15.62 7.10 -13.48
CA LEU A 88 -15.29 6.87 -14.90
C LEU A 88 -15.08 5.39 -15.25
N ALA A 89 -14.44 4.63 -14.37
CA ALA A 89 -13.97 3.26 -14.61
C ALA A 89 -14.52 2.24 -13.59
N GLY A 90 -15.36 2.67 -12.65
CA GLY A 90 -15.95 1.83 -11.62
C GLY A 90 -14.94 1.32 -10.57
N TYR A 91 -15.44 0.51 -9.64
CA TYR A 91 -14.61 -0.14 -8.61
C TYR A 91 -13.57 -1.09 -9.20
N GLY A 92 -13.88 -1.77 -10.31
CA GLY A 92 -12.93 -2.63 -11.02
C GLY A 92 -11.72 -1.85 -11.54
N GLY A 93 -11.94 -0.68 -12.16
CA GLY A 93 -10.86 0.20 -12.61
C GLY A 93 -10.03 0.75 -11.45
N LEU A 94 -10.67 1.13 -10.34
CA LEU A 94 -9.95 1.54 -9.13
C LEU A 94 -9.07 0.41 -8.58
N ASN A 95 -9.59 -0.81 -8.49
CA ASN A 95 -8.83 -1.96 -8.02
C ASN A 95 -7.66 -2.29 -8.95
N ALA A 96 -7.86 -2.26 -10.27
CA ALA A 96 -6.78 -2.47 -11.24
C ALA A 96 -5.67 -1.41 -11.09
N SER A 97 -6.04 -0.14 -10.91
CA SER A 97 -5.07 0.95 -10.71
C SER A 97 -4.24 0.76 -9.43
N ALA A 98 -4.88 0.32 -8.33
CA ALA A 98 -4.17 -0.01 -7.09
C ALA A 98 -3.21 -1.19 -7.28
N GLY A 99 -3.61 -2.19 -8.08
CA GLY A 99 -2.77 -3.32 -8.45
C GLY A 99 -1.50 -2.90 -9.20
N VAL A 100 -1.63 -2.01 -10.19
CA VAL A 100 -0.48 -1.47 -10.93
C VAL A 100 0.50 -0.77 -9.99
N VAL A 101 0.01 0.09 -9.09
CA VAL A 101 0.85 0.79 -8.12
C VAL A 101 1.57 -0.19 -7.20
N LEU A 102 0.87 -1.21 -6.68
CA LEU A 102 1.46 -2.24 -5.83
C LEU A 102 2.55 -3.03 -6.57
N THR A 103 2.33 -3.37 -7.84
CA THR A 103 3.33 -4.06 -8.68
C THR A 103 4.56 -3.22 -8.95
N LEU A 104 4.39 -1.93 -9.25
CA LEU A 104 5.52 -1.01 -9.40
C LEU A 104 6.33 -0.90 -8.11
N LEU A 105 5.65 -0.80 -6.97
CA LEU A 105 6.30 -0.75 -5.65
C LEU A 105 7.10 -2.04 -5.38
N THR A 106 6.51 -3.21 -5.63
CA THR A 106 7.20 -4.50 -5.50
C THR A 106 8.44 -4.57 -6.40
N ALA A 107 8.33 -4.14 -7.65
CA ALA A 107 9.45 -4.11 -8.59
C ALA A 107 10.59 -3.20 -8.11
N LEU A 108 10.28 -2.02 -7.56
CA LEU A 108 11.27 -1.10 -6.98
C LEU A 108 11.94 -1.71 -5.74
N THR A 109 11.18 -2.39 -4.87
CA THR A 109 11.75 -3.06 -3.69
C THR A 109 12.68 -4.22 -4.07
N ILE A 110 12.38 -4.97 -5.14
CA ILE A 110 13.24 -6.03 -5.65
C ILE A 110 14.47 -5.42 -6.35
N GLY A 111 14.29 -4.38 -7.17
CA GLY A 111 15.39 -3.73 -7.88
C GLY A 111 16.41 -3.08 -6.93
N THR A 112 15.96 -2.53 -5.81
CA THR A 112 16.84 -2.02 -4.75
C THR A 112 17.52 -3.13 -3.94
N ALA A 113 16.90 -4.31 -3.84
CA ALA A 113 17.52 -5.50 -3.24
C ALA A 113 18.65 -6.07 -4.10
N CYS A 114 18.45 -6.18 -5.41
CA CYS A 114 19.44 -6.70 -6.36
C CYS A 114 20.62 -5.76 -6.64
N ARG A 115 20.52 -4.49 -6.21
CA ARG A 115 21.60 -3.50 -6.31
C ARG A 115 22.61 -3.56 -5.17
N LYS A 116 22.31 -4.30 -4.09
CA LYS A 116 23.23 -4.58 -2.99
C LYS A 116 23.92 -5.92 -3.23
#